data_AF-A0A7X8EMU1-F1
#
_entry.id   AF-A0A7X8EMU1-F1
#
_cell.length_a   1.000
_cell.length_b   1.000
_cell.length_c   1.000
_cell.angle_alpha   90.00
_cell.angle_beta   90.00
_cell.angle_gamma   90.00
#
_symmetry.space_group_name_H-M   'P 1'
#
loop_
_entity.id
_entity.type
_entity.pdbx_description
1 polymer ?
#
loop_
_entity_poly.entity_id
_entity_poly.type
_entity_poly.pdbx_seq_one_letter_code
_entity_poly.pdbx_strand_id
1 'polypeptide(L)'
;MLRFFRSISIRFRLLILVAVLCLFTAAASLLGYARLAAARDDLDDMYKSGVLPVFWTNDIRNNVNRIRSNLLLMILTDDEAEMRNLFDQIVERRKMNDENLSNYKKIDLEEREIKRLADAEKHLAEFRAASGEVFELAMQNKDQEAFDVFRQKAEKSLDGLQDAQRDLAAFAIDWSDRTNQEDAAEIATAIKVLVTLATISVALGVFLGIVIALSVARALNGLTSQVGVFAEGDLTVRFDTTGRDEVTTVARALEAMGGKLREVMGAINEASQRLGTTAEEFSALAEESNAGVEESRAGVDDVSSQMENLAAASEEITASVQEVASGAQSSAQKSTEMAGEVETARASGEEGTKAVANVARSVAKMAEDAARSAGEVKNLGDRAREIQNFVAQIGGIADQTNLLALNA
;
A
#
# COMPACT_ATOMS: atom_id res chain seq x y z
N MET A 1 27.54 9.74 14.51
CA MET A 1 26.55 9.45 15.57
C MET A 1 25.14 9.17 15.05
N LEU A 2 24.52 10.05 14.24
CA LEU A 2 23.09 9.91 13.86
C LEU A 2 22.75 8.68 12.99
N ARG A 3 23.65 8.25 12.09
CA ARG A 3 23.46 7.02 11.29
C ARG A 3 23.46 5.74 12.14
N PHE A 4 24.20 5.73 13.26
CA PHE A 4 24.22 4.59 14.18
C PHE A 4 22.84 4.40 14.82
N PHE A 5 22.19 5.48 15.23
CA PHE A 5 20.85 5.39 15.82
C PHE A 5 19.84 4.79 14.83
N ARG A 6 19.86 5.19 13.54
CA ARG A 6 18.98 4.62 12.50
C ARG A 6 19.15 3.11 12.24
N SER A 7 20.20 2.48 12.76
CA SER A 7 20.37 1.02 12.69
C SER A 7 19.51 0.24 13.70
N ILE A 8 18.90 0.94 14.66
CA ILE A 8 18.08 0.39 15.75
C ILE A 8 16.67 0.98 15.65
N SER A 9 15.63 0.19 15.95
CA SER A 9 14.24 0.68 15.98
C SER A 9 14.02 1.76 17.05
N ILE A 10 13.10 2.69 16.80
CA ILE A 10 12.75 3.75 17.75
C ILE A 10 12.22 3.12 19.04
N ARG A 11 11.42 2.06 18.92
CA ARG A 11 10.93 1.28 20.08
C ARG A 11 12.07 0.77 20.96
N PHE A 12 13.12 0.19 20.37
CA PHE A 12 14.24 -0.33 21.14
C PHE A 12 15.06 0.78 21.81
N ARG A 13 15.24 1.93 21.14
CA ARG A 13 15.89 3.10 21.77
C ARG A 13 15.12 3.59 23.00
N LEU A 14 13.78 3.65 22.92
CA LEU A 14 12.92 4.03 24.05
C LEU A 14 12.97 2.99 25.18
N LEU A 15 12.98 1.70 24.85
CA LEU A 15 13.12 0.63 25.85
C LEU A 15 14.47 0.69 26.58
N ILE A 16 15.57 0.99 25.88
CA ILE A 16 16.88 1.20 26.53
C ILE A 16 16.81 2.38 27.49
N LEU A 17 16.24 3.52 27.08
CA LEU A 17 16.10 4.70 27.94
C LEU A 17 15.35 4.34 29.23
N VAL A 18 14.20 3.68 29.09
CA VAL A 18 13.38 3.26 30.24
C VAL A 18 14.12 2.24 31.10
N ALA A 19 14.77 1.24 30.50
CA ALA A 19 15.51 0.22 31.24
C ALA A 19 16.66 0.82 32.05
N VAL A 20 17.40 1.77 31.49
CA VAL A 20 18.45 2.49 32.19
C VAL A 20 17.87 3.28 33.37
N LEU A 21 16.81 4.07 33.15
CA LEU A 21 16.17 4.82 34.22
C LEU A 21 15.64 3.92 35.35
N CYS A 22 14.99 2.80 34.99
CA CYS A 22 14.52 1.80 35.96
C CYS A 22 15.67 1.13 36.72
N LEU A 23 16.80 0.87 36.06
CA LEU A 23 17.98 0.31 36.72
C LEU A 23 18.52 1.28 37.78
N PHE A 24 18.64 2.56 37.44
CA PHE A 24 19.08 3.58 38.39
C PHE A 24 18.11 3.75 39.55
N THR A 25 16.79 3.80 39.31
CA THR A 25 15.81 3.90 40.40
C THR A 25 15.78 2.64 41.27
N ALA A 26 15.88 1.45 40.69
CA ALA A 26 15.98 0.20 41.46
C ALA A 26 17.25 0.17 42.32
N ALA A 27 18.40 0.55 41.75
CA ALA A 27 19.66 0.62 42.49
C ALA A 27 19.61 1.63 43.64
N ALA A 28 19.06 2.84 43.40
CA ALA A 28 18.86 3.85 44.43
C ALA A 28 17.95 3.33 45.56
N SER A 29 16.82 2.72 45.20
CA SER A 29 15.85 2.21 46.17
C SER A 29 16.40 1.04 46.99
N LEU A 30 17.11 0.10 46.38
CA LEU A 30 17.74 -1.02 47.08
C LEU A 30 18.82 -0.54 48.05
N LEU A 31 19.68 0.37 47.61
CA LEU A 31 20.73 0.93 48.46
C LEU A 31 20.13 1.76 49.61
N GLY A 32 19.11 2.57 49.32
CA GLY A 32 18.40 3.36 50.32
C GLY A 32 17.70 2.47 51.35
N TYR A 33 17.05 1.40 50.92
CA TYR A 33 16.42 0.42 51.81
C TYR A 33 17.45 -0.28 52.70
N ALA A 34 18.57 -0.74 52.14
CA ALA A 34 19.64 -1.38 52.91
C ALA A 34 20.21 -0.46 53.99
N ARG A 35 20.37 0.84 53.68
CA ARG A 35 20.85 1.84 54.64
C ARG A 35 19.84 2.20 55.72
N LEU A 36 18.55 2.24 55.38
CA LEU A 36 17.48 2.40 56.36
C LEU A 36 17.34 1.19 57.29
N ALA A 37 17.58 -0.02 56.78
CA ALA A 37 17.60 -1.23 57.59
C ALA A 37 18.77 -1.21 58.59
N ALA A 38 19.98 -0.88 58.12
CA ALA A 38 21.15 -0.73 59.00
C ALA A 38 20.89 0.33 60.10
N ALA A 39 20.46 1.53 59.71
CA ALA A 39 20.16 2.59 60.69
C ALA A 39 19.07 2.20 61.70
N ARG A 40 18.14 1.32 61.35
CA ARG A 40 17.15 0.79 62.29
C ARG A 40 17.80 -0.13 63.33
N ASP A 41 18.72 -0.99 62.90
CA ASP A 41 19.44 -1.91 63.77
C ASP A 41 20.38 -1.13 64.69
N ASP A 42 21.08 -0.12 64.16
CA ASP A 42 21.96 0.78 64.94
C ASP A 42 21.16 1.55 66.02
N LEU A 43 19.96 2.04 65.70
CA LEU A 43 19.08 2.68 66.68
C LEU A 43 18.57 1.72 67.77
N ASP A 44 18.31 0.46 67.42
CA ASP A 44 17.92 -0.56 68.40
C ASP A 44 19.09 -0.89 69.35
N ASP A 45 20.31 -0.95 68.81
CA ASP A 45 21.52 -1.14 69.61
C ASP A 45 21.83 0.07 70.49
N MET A 46 21.69 1.30 69.97
CA MET A 46 21.77 2.53 70.77
C MET A 46 20.80 2.53 71.97
N TYR A 47 19.59 2.02 71.77
CA TYR A 47 18.63 1.89 72.85
C TYR A 47 19.06 0.82 73.87
N LYS A 48 19.46 -0.37 73.41
CA LYS A 48 19.80 -1.51 74.26
C LYS A 48 21.13 -1.38 75.00
N SER A 49 22.14 -0.82 74.35
CA SER A 49 23.52 -0.76 74.82
C SER A 49 23.91 0.65 75.30
N GLY A 50 23.14 1.68 74.90
CA GLY A 50 23.33 3.05 75.36
C GLY A 50 22.34 3.48 76.46
N VAL A 51 21.04 3.43 76.17
CA VAL A 51 20.00 4.01 77.04
C VAL A 51 19.66 3.11 78.23
N LEU A 52 19.38 1.83 77.98
CA LEU A 52 18.96 0.90 79.03
C LEU A 52 20.01 0.70 80.15
N PRO A 53 21.32 0.57 79.86
CA PRO A 53 22.36 0.44 80.88
C PRO A 53 22.42 1.64 81.81
N VAL A 54 22.30 2.85 81.26
CA VAL A 54 22.25 4.09 82.05
C VAL A 54 20.99 4.13 82.91
N PHE A 55 19.85 3.71 82.39
CA PHE A 55 18.60 3.62 83.14
C PHE A 55 18.71 2.63 84.31
N TRP A 56 19.10 1.38 84.05
CA TRP A 56 19.24 0.35 85.08
C TRP A 56 20.25 0.73 86.16
N THR A 57 21.38 1.31 85.75
CA THR A 57 22.43 1.75 86.67
C THR A 57 21.95 2.89 87.58
N ASN A 58 21.21 3.86 87.03
CA ASN A 58 20.64 4.95 87.82
C ASN A 58 19.49 4.48 88.72
N ASP A 59 18.66 3.55 88.27
CA ASP A 59 17.57 3.01 89.09
C ASP A 59 18.13 2.21 90.28
N ILE A 60 19.16 1.38 90.06
CA ILE A 60 19.88 0.72 91.16
C ILE A 60 20.45 1.76 92.13
N ARG A 61 21.10 2.82 91.63
CA ARG A 61 21.63 3.91 92.48
C ARG A 61 20.52 4.57 93.31
N ASN A 62 19.36 4.84 92.71
CA ASN A 62 18.21 5.42 93.40
C ASN A 62 17.69 4.49 94.52
N ASN A 63 17.44 3.23 94.18
CA ASN A 63 16.98 2.21 95.11
C ASN A 63 17.94 2.02 96.28
N VAL A 64 19.24 1.98 96.01
CA VAL A 64 20.26 1.85 97.04
C VAL A 64 20.33 3.08 97.95
N ASN A 65 20.23 4.29 97.40
CA ASN A 65 20.15 5.51 98.21
C ASN A 65 18.88 5.53 99.09
N ARG A 66 17.77 4.98 98.60
CA ARG A 66 16.55 4.85 99.41
C ARG A 66 16.68 3.78 100.49
N ILE A 67 17.33 2.66 100.20
CA ILE A 67 17.67 1.64 101.21
C ILE A 67 18.55 2.27 102.29
N ARG A 68 19.57 3.04 101.91
CA ARG A 68 20.43 3.79 102.84
C ARG A 68 19.60 4.70 103.76
N SER A 69 18.63 5.44 103.23
CA SER A 69 17.71 6.26 104.05
C SER A 69 16.85 5.41 104.99
N ASN A 70 16.33 4.27 104.53
CA ASN A 70 15.53 3.37 105.36
C ASN A 70 16.35 2.78 106.51
N LEU A 71 17.63 2.43 106.28
CA LEU A 71 18.53 1.96 107.35
C LEU A 71 18.75 3.03 108.42
N LEU A 72 18.93 4.30 108.02
CA LEU A 72 19.05 5.40 108.98
C LEU A 72 17.76 5.60 109.79
N LEU A 73 16.57 5.49 109.15
CA LEU A 73 15.30 5.57 109.87
C LEU A 73 15.12 4.40 110.86
N MET A 74 15.54 3.19 110.48
CA MET A 74 15.51 2.02 111.38
C MET A 74 16.37 2.24 112.64
N ILE A 75 17.52 2.90 112.51
CA ILE A 75 18.41 3.21 113.65
C ILE A 75 17.79 4.27 114.58
N LEU A 76 16.82 5.06 114.11
CA LEU A 76 16.23 6.18 114.84
C LEU A 76 14.85 5.90 115.44
N THR A 77 14.22 4.77 115.10
CA THR A 77 12.87 4.42 115.55
C THR A 77 12.90 3.23 116.50
N ASP A 78 12.11 3.30 117.57
CA ASP A 78 11.91 2.20 118.52
C ASP A 78 10.69 1.33 118.15
N ASP A 79 9.95 1.68 117.10
CA ASP A 79 8.75 0.96 116.68
C ASP A 79 9.10 -0.25 115.80
N GLU A 80 8.99 -1.46 116.36
CA GLU A 80 9.21 -2.72 115.62
C GLU A 80 8.32 -2.86 114.38
N ALA A 81 7.09 -2.35 114.39
CA ALA A 81 6.20 -2.42 113.24
C ALA A 81 6.69 -1.51 112.11
N GLU A 82 7.20 -0.32 112.46
CA GLU A 82 7.85 0.58 111.51
C GLU A 82 9.14 -0.03 110.95
N MET A 83 9.99 -0.63 111.80
CA MET A 83 11.21 -1.32 111.35
C MET A 83 10.91 -2.45 110.36
N ARG A 84 9.88 -3.27 110.62
CA ARG A 84 9.47 -4.33 109.69
C ARG A 84 8.96 -3.77 108.35
N ASN A 85 8.17 -2.71 108.36
CA ASN A 85 7.72 -2.04 107.14
C ASN A 85 8.91 -1.48 106.33
N LEU A 86 9.85 -0.80 107.00
CA LEU A 86 11.07 -0.31 106.35
C LEU A 86 11.88 -1.45 105.75
N PHE A 87 11.92 -2.62 106.41
CA PHE A 87 12.59 -3.81 105.91
C PHE A 87 11.90 -4.39 104.67
N ASP A 88 10.57 -4.47 104.67
CA ASP A 88 9.80 -4.91 103.50
C ASP A 88 10.07 -4.00 102.28
N GLN A 89 10.15 -2.67 102.49
CA GLN A 89 10.54 -1.74 101.43
C GLN A 89 11.97 -1.98 100.93
N ILE A 90 12.89 -2.38 101.81
CA ILE A 90 14.25 -2.76 101.42
C ILE A 90 14.22 -4.03 100.55
N VAL A 91 13.42 -5.03 100.93
CA VAL A 91 13.27 -6.29 100.17
C VAL A 91 12.73 -6.02 98.76
N GLU A 92 11.68 -5.21 98.64
CA GLU A 92 11.10 -4.84 97.34
C GLU A 92 12.13 -4.12 96.44
N ARG A 93 12.90 -3.18 97.00
CA ARG A 93 13.96 -2.48 96.25
C ARG A 93 15.11 -3.39 95.86
N ARG A 94 15.45 -4.37 96.69
CA ARG A 94 16.46 -5.39 96.35
C ARG A 94 16.03 -6.20 95.14
N LYS A 95 14.74 -6.57 95.06
CA LYS A 95 14.17 -7.26 93.91
C LYS A 95 14.28 -6.43 92.63
N MET A 96 13.91 -5.14 92.68
CA MET A 96 14.10 -4.23 91.54
C MET A 96 15.57 -4.15 91.10
N ASN A 97 16.50 -4.09 92.07
CA ASN A 97 17.93 -4.08 91.76
C ASN A 97 18.40 -5.38 91.09
N ASP A 98 17.91 -6.53 91.54
CA ASP A 98 18.23 -7.83 90.95
C ASP A 98 17.69 -7.95 89.52
N GLU A 99 16.48 -7.44 89.26
CA GLU A 99 15.89 -7.39 87.93
C GLU A 99 16.70 -6.50 86.99
N ASN A 100 17.05 -5.28 87.42
CA ASN A 100 17.88 -4.36 86.64
C ASN A 100 19.26 -4.93 86.33
N LEU A 101 19.91 -5.54 87.32
CA LEU A 101 21.21 -6.18 87.16
C LEU A 101 21.14 -7.40 86.22
N SER A 102 20.08 -8.20 86.33
CA SER A 102 19.82 -9.32 85.42
C SER A 102 19.60 -8.85 83.99
N ASN A 103 18.89 -7.74 83.80
CA ASN A 103 18.69 -7.16 82.47
C ASN A 103 19.99 -6.58 81.89
N TYR A 104 20.81 -5.92 82.72
CA TYR A 104 22.15 -5.46 82.32
C TYR A 104 23.03 -6.64 81.85
N LYS A 105 22.94 -7.80 82.50
CA LYS A 105 23.74 -8.97 82.10
C LYS A 105 23.31 -9.64 80.79
N LYS A 106 22.14 -9.28 80.24
CA LYS A 106 21.61 -9.88 79.01
C LYS A 106 22.02 -9.14 77.75
N ILE A 107 22.53 -7.92 77.87
CA ILE A 107 23.07 -7.19 76.72
C ILE A 107 24.47 -7.72 76.38
N ASP A 108 24.94 -7.39 75.19
CA ASP A 108 26.33 -7.69 74.83
C ASP A 108 27.25 -6.71 75.57
N LEU A 109 28.26 -7.24 76.27
CA LEU A 109 29.09 -6.46 77.19
C LEU A 109 30.55 -6.55 76.78
N GLU A 110 31.24 -5.41 76.79
CA GLU A 110 32.68 -5.38 76.60
C GLU A 110 33.42 -5.93 77.85
N GLU A 111 34.66 -6.41 77.67
CA GLU A 111 35.45 -7.00 78.76
C GLU A 111 35.60 -6.05 79.97
N ARG A 112 35.70 -4.74 79.71
CA ARG A 112 35.78 -3.71 80.74
C ARG A 112 34.46 -3.59 81.52
N GLU A 113 33.33 -3.66 80.84
CA GLU A 113 32.00 -3.62 81.47
C GLU A 113 31.76 -4.86 82.32
N ILE A 114 32.13 -6.05 81.83
CA ILE A 114 32.01 -7.29 82.59
C ILE A 114 32.76 -7.17 83.93
N LYS A 115 33.98 -6.62 83.91
CA LYS A 115 34.79 -6.41 85.13
C LYS A 115 34.13 -5.41 86.08
N ARG A 116 33.71 -4.24 85.56
CA ARG A 116 33.07 -3.21 86.40
C ARG A 116 31.69 -3.62 86.91
N LEU A 117 30.95 -4.43 86.16
CA LEU A 117 29.70 -5.02 86.58
C LEU A 117 29.94 -6.00 87.74
N ALA A 118 30.97 -6.86 87.65
CA ALA A 118 31.35 -7.75 88.75
C ALA A 118 31.75 -6.98 90.02
N ASP A 119 32.46 -5.86 89.88
CA ASP A 119 32.77 -4.96 91.02
C ASP A 119 31.49 -4.38 91.65
N ALA A 120 30.55 -3.92 90.82
CA ALA A 120 29.25 -3.41 91.28
C ALA A 120 28.46 -4.50 92.03
N GLU A 121 28.42 -5.73 91.51
CA GLU A 121 27.76 -6.85 92.17
C GLU A 121 28.38 -7.20 93.52
N LYS A 122 29.72 -7.21 93.58
CA LYS A 122 30.45 -7.45 94.82
C LYS A 122 30.09 -6.41 95.88
N HIS A 123 30.18 -5.13 95.53
CA HIS A 123 29.85 -4.04 96.46
C HIS A 123 28.37 -4.00 96.85
N LEU A 124 27.48 -4.37 95.93
CA LEU A 124 26.05 -4.51 96.23
C LEU A 124 25.80 -5.66 97.22
N ALA A 125 26.50 -6.79 97.08
CA ALA A 125 26.41 -7.91 98.01
C ALA A 125 26.96 -7.54 99.40
N GLU A 126 28.11 -6.87 99.46
CA GLU A 126 28.69 -6.33 100.71
C GLU A 126 27.72 -5.36 101.40
N PHE A 127 27.12 -4.43 100.64
CA PHE A 127 26.10 -3.51 101.15
C PHE A 127 24.86 -4.24 101.68
N ARG A 128 24.38 -5.27 100.98
CA ARG A 128 23.22 -6.08 101.41
C ARG A 128 23.49 -6.84 102.71
N ALA A 129 24.69 -7.40 102.86
CA ALA A 129 25.11 -8.08 104.08
C ALA A 129 25.15 -7.10 105.26
N ALA A 130 25.80 -5.95 105.08
CA ALA A 130 25.86 -4.90 106.10
C ALA A 130 24.47 -4.36 106.46
N SER A 131 23.59 -4.17 105.48
CA SER A 131 22.20 -3.75 105.69
C SER A 131 21.41 -4.74 106.55
N GLY A 132 21.68 -6.05 106.40
CA GLY A 132 21.06 -7.09 107.23
C GLY A 132 21.53 -7.03 108.69
N GLU A 133 22.83 -6.86 108.90
CA GLU A 133 23.43 -6.70 110.23
C GLU A 133 22.91 -5.43 110.93
N VAL A 134 22.76 -4.31 110.21
CA VAL A 134 22.14 -3.08 110.73
C VAL A 134 20.70 -3.34 111.19
N PHE A 135 19.90 -4.03 110.38
CA PHE A 135 18.52 -4.37 110.74
C PHE A 135 18.45 -5.27 111.99
N GLU A 136 19.29 -6.30 112.07
CA GLU A 136 19.33 -7.20 113.24
C GLU A 136 19.72 -6.47 114.54
N LEU A 137 20.65 -5.51 114.47
CA LEU A 137 21.06 -4.70 115.61
C LEU A 137 20.00 -3.66 116.00
N ALA A 138 19.35 -3.02 115.01
CA ALA A 138 18.24 -2.09 115.25
C ALA A 138 17.07 -2.79 115.94
N MET A 139 16.69 -3.99 115.50
CA MET A 139 15.64 -4.82 116.14
C MET A 139 15.99 -5.23 117.59
N GLN A 140 17.25 -5.14 117.99
CA GLN A 140 17.71 -5.39 119.36
C GLN A 140 17.85 -4.11 120.20
N ASN A 141 17.45 -2.94 119.66
CA ASN A 141 17.66 -1.61 120.25
C ASN A 141 19.15 -1.31 120.53
N LYS A 142 20.05 -1.81 119.66
CA LYS A 142 21.51 -1.59 119.73
C LYS A 142 21.95 -0.51 118.74
N ASP A 143 21.35 0.66 118.85
CA ASP A 143 21.42 1.70 117.80
C ASP A 143 22.84 2.19 117.54
N GLN A 144 23.67 2.29 118.59
CA GLN A 144 25.07 2.69 118.45
C GLN A 144 25.89 1.64 117.67
N GLU A 145 25.68 0.35 117.96
CA GLU A 145 26.33 -0.74 117.22
C GLU A 145 25.81 -0.80 115.78
N ALA A 146 24.50 -0.62 115.58
CA ALA A 146 23.87 -0.56 114.26
C ALA A 146 24.43 0.61 113.42
N PHE A 147 24.60 1.78 114.04
CA PHE A 147 25.18 2.95 113.39
C PHE A 147 26.65 2.76 113.02
N ASP A 148 27.44 2.11 113.89
CA ASP A 148 28.84 1.79 113.61
C ASP A 148 28.97 0.82 112.41
N VAL A 149 28.11 -0.22 112.34
CA VAL A 149 28.04 -1.12 111.19
C VAL A 149 27.61 -0.38 109.92
N PHE A 150 26.59 0.48 110.01
CA PHE A 150 26.14 1.30 108.88
C PHE A 150 27.28 2.16 108.34
N ARG A 151 27.98 2.91 109.20
CA ARG A 151 29.05 3.81 108.81
C ARG A 151 30.28 3.09 108.28
N GLN A 152 30.69 1.99 108.91
CA GLN A 152 31.97 1.33 108.59
C GLN A 152 31.85 0.32 107.46
N LYS A 153 30.70 -0.36 107.33
CA LYS A 153 30.48 -1.41 106.34
C LYS A 153 29.51 -0.97 105.23
N ALA A 154 28.31 -0.51 105.59
CA ALA A 154 27.28 -0.20 104.60
C ALA A 154 27.68 1.00 103.71
N GLU A 155 27.98 2.16 104.30
CA GLU A 155 28.42 3.37 103.58
C GLU A 155 29.67 3.12 102.73
N LYS A 156 30.67 2.44 103.29
CA LYS A 156 31.92 2.14 102.56
C LYS A 156 31.67 1.27 101.31
N SER A 157 30.72 0.33 101.39
CA SER A 157 30.32 -0.49 100.24
C SER A 157 29.58 0.34 99.18
N LEU A 158 28.87 1.39 99.58
CA LEU A 158 28.18 2.30 98.67
C LEU A 158 29.14 3.11 97.82
N ASP A 159 30.25 3.58 98.38
CA ASP A 159 31.25 4.35 97.62
C ASP A 159 31.78 3.53 96.43
N GLY A 160 32.15 2.26 96.67
CA GLY A 160 32.62 1.35 95.62
C GLY A 160 31.54 1.01 94.59
N LEU A 161 30.29 0.82 95.04
CA LEU A 161 29.16 0.60 94.15
C LEU A 161 28.89 1.82 93.26
N GLN A 162 28.87 3.03 93.84
CA GLN A 162 28.59 4.26 93.11
C GLN A 162 29.68 4.58 92.08
N ASP A 163 30.95 4.30 92.42
CA ASP A 163 32.08 4.41 91.49
C ASP A 163 31.92 3.46 90.30
N ALA A 164 31.69 2.16 90.54
CA ALA A 164 31.49 1.19 89.48
C ALA A 164 30.28 1.55 88.59
N GLN A 165 29.17 1.98 89.19
CA GLN A 165 27.99 2.45 88.47
C GLN A 165 28.25 3.72 87.63
N ARG A 166 29.05 4.66 88.15
CA ARG A 166 29.39 5.88 87.40
C ARG A 166 30.21 5.54 86.16
N ASP A 167 31.14 4.61 86.30
CA ASP A 167 31.96 4.13 85.18
C ASP A 167 31.13 3.37 84.14
N LEU A 168 30.22 2.49 84.56
CA LEU A 168 29.31 1.79 83.64
C LEU A 168 28.41 2.76 82.87
N ALA A 169 27.83 3.75 83.56
CA ALA A 169 27.02 4.77 82.91
C ALA A 169 27.84 5.66 81.96
N ALA A 170 29.07 6.02 82.33
CA ALA A 170 29.96 6.78 81.47
C ALA A 170 30.37 5.98 80.22
N PHE A 171 30.59 4.67 80.39
CA PHE A 171 30.90 3.77 79.29
C PHE A 171 29.75 3.71 78.27
N ALA A 172 28.51 3.50 78.73
CA ALA A 172 27.35 3.48 77.84
C ALA A 172 27.14 4.80 77.08
N ILE A 173 27.44 5.94 77.72
CA ILE A 173 27.38 7.27 77.09
C ILE A 173 28.50 7.45 76.05
N ASP A 174 29.74 7.10 76.37
CA ASP A 174 30.90 7.19 75.46
C ASP A 174 30.72 6.28 74.24
N TRP A 175 30.27 5.05 74.47
CA TRP A 175 29.90 4.12 73.42
C TRP A 175 28.81 4.71 72.52
N SER A 176 27.75 5.28 73.10
CA SER A 176 26.66 5.90 72.32
C SER A 176 27.13 7.10 71.49
N ASP A 177 28.04 7.93 72.02
CA ASP A 177 28.59 9.08 71.29
C ASP A 177 29.47 8.63 70.13
N ARG A 178 30.34 7.64 70.35
CA ARG A 178 31.17 7.03 69.29
C ARG A 178 30.31 6.46 68.17
N THR A 179 29.33 5.61 68.50
CA THR A 179 28.43 5.01 67.51
C THR A 179 27.67 6.08 66.73
N ASN A 180 27.11 7.09 67.40
CA ASN A 180 26.39 8.17 66.73
C ASN A 180 27.29 9.02 65.80
N GLN A 181 28.56 9.22 66.14
CA GLN A 181 29.51 9.91 65.25
C GLN A 181 29.89 9.07 64.02
N GLU A 182 30.08 7.76 64.20
CA GLU A 182 30.34 6.82 63.11
C GLU A 182 29.13 6.75 62.16
N ASP A 183 27.93 6.58 62.70
CA ASP A 183 26.66 6.53 61.95
C ASP A 183 26.41 7.83 61.16
N ALA A 184 26.69 8.99 61.76
CA ALA A 184 26.52 10.27 61.08
C ALA A 184 27.42 10.39 59.83
N ALA A 185 28.66 9.91 59.90
CA ALA A 185 29.58 9.89 58.76
C ALA A 185 29.14 8.89 57.68
N GLU A 186 28.66 7.71 58.09
CA GLU A 186 28.12 6.69 57.21
C GLU A 186 26.86 7.17 56.47
N ILE A 187 25.89 7.75 57.19
CA ILE A 187 24.66 8.31 56.64
C ILE A 187 24.99 9.45 55.66
N ALA A 188 25.91 10.36 56.03
CA ALA A 188 26.32 11.44 55.14
C ALA A 188 26.92 10.90 53.83
N THR A 189 27.71 9.83 53.90
CA THR A 189 28.29 9.15 52.73
C THR A 189 27.20 8.47 51.90
N ALA A 190 26.26 7.78 52.52
CA ALA A 190 25.12 7.15 51.85
C ALA A 190 24.25 8.17 51.11
N ILE A 191 23.93 9.31 51.75
CA ILE A 191 23.18 10.40 51.12
C ILE A 191 23.93 10.94 49.90
N LYS A 192 25.25 11.17 50.00
CA LYS A 192 26.06 11.63 48.85
C LYS A 192 26.01 10.64 47.69
N VAL A 193 26.10 9.34 47.96
CA VAL A 193 26.00 8.29 46.92
C VAL A 193 24.63 8.30 46.27
N LEU A 194 23.54 8.33 47.06
CA LEU A 194 22.16 8.36 46.54
C LEU A 194 21.89 9.60 45.69
N VAL A 195 22.31 10.78 46.15
CA VAL A 195 22.16 12.04 45.41
C VAL A 195 22.98 12.02 44.11
N THR A 196 24.21 11.49 44.15
CA THR A 196 25.05 11.36 42.96
C THR A 196 24.41 10.42 41.94
N LEU A 197 23.89 9.27 42.39
CA LEU A 197 23.23 8.29 41.54
C LEU A 197 21.93 8.85 40.93
N ALA A 198 21.13 9.60 41.71
CA ALA A 198 19.96 10.31 41.21
C ALA A 198 20.33 11.38 40.17
N THR A 199 21.39 12.16 40.41
CA THR A 199 21.87 13.20 39.50
C THR A 199 22.35 12.59 38.17
N ILE A 200 23.12 11.50 38.23
CA ILE A 200 23.57 10.76 37.03
C ILE A 200 22.37 10.20 36.26
N SER A 201 21.39 9.62 36.95
CA SER A 201 20.18 9.08 36.33
C SER A 201 19.41 10.16 35.57
N VAL A 202 19.19 11.33 36.19
CA VAL A 202 18.52 12.47 35.55
C VAL A 202 19.33 12.98 34.36
N ALA A 203 20.64 13.21 34.54
CA ALA A 203 21.50 13.72 33.48
C ALA A 203 21.53 12.78 32.27
N LEU A 204 21.63 11.47 32.51
CA LEU A 204 21.64 10.45 31.47
C LEU A 204 20.27 10.33 30.79
N GLY A 205 19.18 10.40 31.55
CA GLY A 205 17.81 10.40 31.05
C GLY A 205 17.54 11.59 30.12
N VAL A 206 17.93 12.80 30.55
CA VAL A 206 17.81 14.02 29.73
C VAL A 206 18.68 13.92 28.49
N PHE A 207 19.94 13.51 28.63
CA PHE A 207 20.86 13.36 27.52
C PHE A 207 20.35 12.38 26.46
N LEU A 208 20.00 11.15 26.86
CA LEU A 208 19.47 10.13 25.96
C LEU A 208 18.11 10.55 25.37
N GLY A 209 17.25 11.18 26.17
CA GLY A 209 15.97 11.72 25.73
C GLY A 209 16.13 12.76 24.61
N ILE A 210 17.02 13.73 24.78
CA ILE A 210 17.33 14.76 23.76
C ILE A 210 17.91 14.10 22.50
N VAL A 211 18.87 13.19 22.64
CA VAL A 211 19.49 12.50 21.49
C VAL A 211 18.45 11.71 20.69
N ILE A 212 17.57 10.96 21.37
CA ILE A 212 16.50 10.21 20.72
C ILE A 212 15.53 11.17 20.03
N ALA A 213 15.05 12.20 20.74
CA ALA A 213 14.09 13.18 20.22
C ALA A 213 14.62 13.89 18.96
N LEU A 214 15.87 14.39 18.99
CA LEU A 214 16.50 15.05 17.84
C LEU A 214 16.72 14.08 16.68
N SER A 215 17.06 12.82 16.95
CA SER A 215 17.24 11.82 15.90
C SER A 215 15.93 11.50 15.16
N VAL A 216 14.82 11.38 15.90
CA VAL A 216 13.50 11.08 15.37
C VAL A 216 12.93 12.29 14.65
N ALA A 217 12.98 13.48 15.27
CA ALA A 217 12.49 14.72 14.67
C ALA A 217 13.18 15.02 13.34
N ARG A 218 14.51 14.86 13.27
CA ARG A 218 15.26 15.06 12.01
C ARG A 218 14.87 14.06 10.92
N ALA A 219 14.69 12.78 11.28
CA ALA A 219 14.29 11.74 10.31
C ALA A 219 12.85 11.97 9.79
N LEU A 220 11.92 12.34 10.68
CA LEU A 220 10.56 12.67 10.30
C LEU A 220 10.50 13.93 9.43
N ASN A 221 11.16 15.02 9.83
CA ASN A 221 11.16 16.26 9.03
C ASN A 221 11.75 16.04 7.63
N GLY A 222 12.81 15.23 7.51
CA GLY A 222 13.37 14.85 6.22
C GLY A 222 12.38 14.06 5.35
N LEU A 223 11.69 13.08 5.95
CA LEU A 223 10.66 12.31 5.25
C LEU A 223 9.48 13.19 4.84
N THR A 224 8.98 14.05 5.73
CA THR A 224 7.87 14.97 5.45
C THR A 224 8.19 15.92 4.31
N SER A 225 9.42 16.46 4.25
CA SER A 225 9.84 17.31 3.13
C SER A 225 9.84 16.56 1.80
N GLN A 226 10.33 15.31 1.76
CA GLN A 226 10.31 14.47 0.56
C GLN A 226 8.86 14.13 0.14
N VAL A 227 8.01 13.81 1.12
CA VAL A 227 6.59 13.54 0.86
C VAL A 227 5.87 14.77 0.32
N GLY A 228 6.21 15.98 0.77
CA GLY A 228 5.64 17.23 0.26
C GLY A 228 5.88 17.39 -1.25
N VAL A 229 7.13 17.27 -1.68
CA VAL A 229 7.51 17.35 -3.11
C VAL A 229 6.87 16.22 -3.92
N PHE A 230 6.84 15.01 -3.36
CA PHE A 230 6.17 13.87 -3.98
C PHE A 230 4.66 14.09 -4.14
N ALA A 231 4.01 14.74 -3.18
CA ALA A 231 2.58 15.07 -3.23
C ALA A 231 2.24 16.15 -4.27
N GLU A 232 3.20 16.99 -4.65
CA GLU A 232 3.08 17.96 -5.75
C GLU A 232 3.13 17.29 -7.15
N GLY A 233 3.35 15.98 -7.21
CA GLY A 233 3.37 15.19 -8.44
C GLY A 233 4.78 14.92 -8.99
N ASP A 234 5.84 15.38 -8.31
CA ASP A 234 7.21 15.04 -8.68
C ASP A 234 7.55 13.61 -8.23
N LEU A 235 7.41 12.65 -9.16
CA LEU A 235 7.75 11.25 -8.94
C LEU A 235 9.24 10.94 -9.08
N THR A 236 10.10 11.94 -9.29
CA THR A 236 11.56 11.76 -9.36
C THR A 236 12.22 11.72 -7.98
N VAL A 237 11.50 12.17 -6.95
CA VAL A 237 11.92 12.12 -5.54
C VAL A 237 12.32 10.70 -5.15
N ARG A 238 13.44 10.59 -4.43
CA ARG A 238 13.94 9.32 -3.86
C ARG A 238 13.84 9.37 -2.35
N PHE A 239 13.19 8.37 -1.77
CA PHE A 239 13.07 8.26 -0.32
C PHE A 239 14.31 7.58 0.27
N ASP A 240 14.82 8.11 1.38
CA ASP A 240 16.00 7.52 2.05
C ASP A 240 15.63 6.22 2.79
N THR A 241 15.92 5.10 2.14
CA THR A 241 15.66 3.75 2.63
C THR A 241 16.77 3.17 3.52
N THR A 242 17.76 3.99 3.92
CA THR A 242 18.87 3.53 4.75
C THR A 242 18.49 3.46 6.23
N GLY A 243 18.47 2.25 6.81
CA GLY A 243 18.17 2.04 8.23
C GLY A 243 17.21 0.89 8.50
N ARG A 244 16.97 0.66 9.80
CA ARG A 244 16.10 -0.42 10.31
C ARG A 244 14.99 0.08 11.22
N ASP A 245 14.81 1.39 11.32
CA ASP A 245 13.74 1.98 12.11
C ASP A 245 12.40 2.07 11.36
N GLU A 246 11.38 2.44 12.11
CA GLU A 246 10.00 2.56 11.66
C GLU A 246 9.87 3.64 10.57
N VAL A 247 10.62 4.75 10.68
CA VAL A 247 10.66 5.81 9.65
C VAL A 247 11.20 5.28 8.33
N THR A 248 12.27 4.48 8.38
CA THR A 248 12.86 3.86 7.19
C THR A 248 11.90 2.84 6.54
N THR A 249 11.08 2.17 7.36
CA THR A 249 10.05 1.25 6.84
C THR A 249 8.99 2.01 6.02
N VAL A 250 8.55 3.18 6.51
CA VAL A 250 7.64 4.06 5.76
C VAL A 250 8.32 4.59 4.49
N ALA A 251 9.58 5.02 4.57
CA ALA A 251 10.34 5.47 3.40
C ALA A 251 10.45 4.39 2.31
N ARG A 252 10.65 3.12 2.67
CA ARG A 252 10.66 1.98 1.74
C ARG A 252 9.31 1.77 1.05
N ALA A 253 8.21 1.89 1.79
CA ALA A 253 6.87 1.78 1.21
C ALA A 253 6.58 2.92 0.23
N LEU A 254 6.99 4.15 0.57
CA LEU A 254 6.86 5.32 -0.31
C LEU A 254 7.71 5.21 -1.59
N GLU A 255 8.95 4.72 -1.50
CA GLU A 255 9.78 4.46 -2.69
C GLU A 255 9.14 3.42 -3.62
N ALA A 256 8.59 2.34 -3.06
CA ALA A 256 7.88 1.32 -3.85
C ALA A 256 6.63 1.92 -4.54
N MET A 257 5.87 2.76 -3.82
CA MET A 257 4.73 3.47 -4.38
C MET A 257 5.12 4.42 -5.51
N GLY A 258 6.18 5.22 -5.31
CA GLY A 258 6.72 6.10 -6.35
C GLY A 258 7.25 5.33 -7.57
N GLY A 259 7.84 4.14 -7.37
CA GLY A 259 8.18 3.22 -8.45
C GLY A 259 6.96 2.80 -9.28
N LYS A 260 5.87 2.40 -8.61
CA LYS A 260 4.62 1.99 -9.28
C LYS A 260 3.93 3.14 -10.01
N LEU A 261 3.91 4.34 -9.43
CA LEU A 261 3.35 5.51 -10.11
C LEU A 261 4.16 5.90 -11.35
N ARG A 262 5.50 5.81 -11.31
CA ARG A 262 6.34 6.04 -12.50
C ARG A 262 6.05 5.05 -13.62
N GLU A 263 5.86 3.77 -13.28
CA GLU A 263 5.47 2.73 -14.24
C GLU A 263 4.13 3.06 -14.91
N VAL A 264 3.12 3.47 -14.13
CA VAL A 264 1.81 3.90 -14.65
C VAL A 264 1.94 5.13 -15.55
N MET A 265 2.69 6.15 -15.14
CA MET A 265 2.90 7.35 -15.97
C MET A 265 3.65 7.03 -17.26
N GLY A 266 4.61 6.11 -17.23
CA GLY A 266 5.28 5.59 -18.42
C GLY A 266 4.31 4.93 -19.40
N ALA A 267 3.41 4.07 -18.90
CA ALA A 267 2.38 3.42 -19.71
C ALA A 267 1.37 4.43 -20.30
N ILE A 268 0.97 5.45 -19.55
CA ILE A 268 0.10 6.53 -20.04
C ILE A 268 0.79 7.31 -21.17
N ASN A 269 2.08 7.63 -21.02
CA ASN A 269 2.83 8.33 -22.05
C ASN A 269 2.94 7.50 -23.34
N GLU A 270 3.24 6.19 -23.22
CA GLU A 270 3.28 5.28 -24.37
C GLU A 270 1.91 5.16 -25.05
N ALA A 271 0.83 5.02 -24.28
CA ALA A 271 -0.53 5.00 -24.82
C ALA A 271 -0.90 6.32 -25.52
N SER A 272 -0.47 7.46 -24.98
CA SER A 272 -0.71 8.78 -25.57
C SER A 272 0.06 8.96 -26.89
N GLN A 273 1.30 8.46 -26.96
CA GLN A 273 2.07 8.45 -28.22
C GLN A 273 1.40 7.58 -29.28
N ARG A 274 0.96 6.37 -28.92
CA ARG A 274 0.21 5.49 -29.85
C ARG A 274 -1.09 6.13 -30.32
N LEU A 275 -1.81 6.79 -29.42
CA LEU A 275 -3.03 7.52 -29.81
C LEU A 275 -2.72 8.66 -30.78
N GLY A 276 -1.63 9.39 -30.55
CA GLY A 276 -1.13 10.41 -31.48
C GLY A 276 -0.84 9.84 -32.87
N THR A 277 -0.10 8.73 -32.96
CA THR A 277 0.18 8.09 -34.26
C THR A 277 -1.09 7.59 -34.95
N THR A 278 -2.02 6.99 -34.20
CA THR A 278 -3.30 6.54 -34.76
C THR A 278 -4.16 7.72 -35.23
N ALA A 279 -4.11 8.87 -34.56
CA ALA A 279 -4.80 10.07 -35.01
C ALA A 279 -4.20 10.61 -36.33
N GLU A 280 -2.88 10.55 -36.50
CA GLU A 280 -2.21 10.91 -37.76
C GLU A 280 -2.61 9.95 -38.90
N GLU A 281 -2.58 8.64 -38.66
CA GLU A 281 -3.03 7.62 -39.62
C GLU A 281 -4.50 7.81 -40.01
N PHE A 282 -5.36 8.10 -39.03
CA PHE A 282 -6.78 8.36 -39.28
C PHE A 282 -7.00 9.63 -40.10
N SER A 283 -6.21 10.69 -39.84
CA SER A 283 -6.25 11.92 -40.65
C SER A 283 -5.86 11.64 -42.10
N ALA A 284 -4.79 10.87 -42.33
CA ALA A 284 -4.36 10.48 -43.67
C ALA A 284 -5.41 9.63 -44.40
N LEU A 285 -6.03 8.67 -43.71
CA LEU A 285 -7.12 7.86 -44.26
C LEU A 285 -8.35 8.71 -44.61
N ALA A 286 -8.67 9.71 -43.79
CA ALA A 286 -9.76 10.64 -44.07
C ALA A 286 -9.48 11.50 -45.32
N GLU A 287 -8.23 11.95 -45.52
CA GLU A 287 -7.80 12.65 -46.73
C GLU A 287 -7.90 11.76 -47.98
N GLU A 288 -7.41 10.52 -47.90
CA GLU A 288 -7.51 9.53 -48.99
C GLU A 288 -8.98 9.23 -49.32
N SER A 289 -9.82 9.05 -48.30
CA SER A 289 -11.25 8.82 -48.49
C SER A 289 -11.93 10.01 -49.17
N ASN A 290 -11.59 11.24 -48.79
CA ASN A 290 -12.13 12.43 -49.47
C ASN A 290 -11.67 12.50 -50.92
N ALA A 291 -10.41 12.16 -51.22
CA ALA A 291 -9.93 12.10 -52.60
C ALA A 291 -10.68 11.05 -53.42
N GLY A 292 -10.93 9.86 -52.86
CA GLY A 292 -11.71 8.81 -53.52
C GLY A 292 -13.20 9.15 -53.73
N VAL A 293 -13.79 9.93 -52.82
CA VAL A 293 -15.13 10.51 -53.03
C VAL A 293 -15.13 11.47 -54.22
N GLU A 294 -14.10 12.30 -54.36
CA GLU A 294 -14.00 13.27 -55.44
C GLU A 294 -13.72 12.61 -56.80
N GLU A 295 -12.93 11.53 -56.83
CA GLU A 295 -12.77 10.68 -58.01
C GLU A 295 -14.09 9.98 -58.39
N SER A 296 -14.83 9.47 -57.39
CA SER A 296 -16.15 8.86 -57.63
C SER A 296 -17.15 9.87 -58.19
N ARG A 297 -17.15 11.12 -57.72
CA ARG A 297 -17.97 12.21 -58.28
C ARG A 297 -17.63 12.45 -59.75
N ALA A 298 -16.35 12.55 -60.09
CA ALA A 298 -15.93 12.72 -61.48
C ALA A 298 -16.37 11.54 -62.36
N GLY A 299 -16.30 10.30 -61.85
CA GLY A 299 -16.81 9.11 -62.55
C GLY A 299 -18.33 9.14 -62.75
N VAL A 300 -19.09 9.61 -61.76
CA VAL A 300 -20.54 9.78 -61.87
C VAL A 300 -20.90 10.85 -62.92
N ASP A 301 -20.18 11.96 -62.96
CA ASP A 301 -20.37 13.00 -63.98
C ASP A 301 -20.08 12.47 -65.39
N ASP A 302 -19.02 11.67 -65.56
CA ASP A 302 -18.69 11.03 -66.84
C ASP A 302 -19.79 10.06 -67.29
N VAL A 303 -20.26 9.18 -66.38
CA VAL A 303 -21.38 8.26 -66.63
C VAL A 303 -22.65 9.03 -66.97
N SER A 304 -22.93 10.15 -66.29
CA SER A 304 -24.07 11.00 -66.61
C SER A 304 -23.98 11.55 -68.03
N SER A 305 -22.80 12.00 -68.46
CA SER A 305 -22.59 12.45 -69.86
C SER A 305 -22.76 11.31 -70.87
N GLN A 306 -22.28 10.11 -70.53
CA GLN A 306 -22.45 8.93 -71.39
C GLN A 306 -23.92 8.54 -71.50
N MET A 307 -24.69 8.66 -70.42
CA MET A 307 -26.13 8.43 -70.40
C MET A 307 -26.88 9.45 -71.26
N GLU A 308 -26.50 10.73 -71.25
CA GLU A 308 -27.06 11.75 -72.15
C GLU A 308 -26.78 11.41 -73.62
N ASN A 309 -25.53 11.03 -73.94
CA ASN A 309 -25.15 10.60 -75.28
C ASN A 309 -25.91 9.34 -75.72
N LEU A 310 -26.09 8.38 -74.80
CA LEU A 310 -26.85 7.15 -75.06
C LEU A 310 -28.33 7.45 -75.31
N ALA A 311 -28.92 8.38 -74.54
CA ALA A 311 -30.30 8.81 -74.76
C ALA A 311 -30.46 9.44 -76.15
N ALA A 312 -29.55 10.33 -76.55
CA ALA A 312 -29.55 10.92 -77.88
C ALA A 312 -29.40 9.85 -79.00
N ALA A 313 -28.48 8.90 -78.84
CA ALA A 313 -28.32 7.78 -79.77
C ALA A 313 -29.58 6.89 -79.83
N SER A 314 -30.26 6.68 -78.70
CA SER A 314 -31.52 5.93 -78.66
C SER A 314 -32.66 6.67 -79.39
N GLU A 315 -32.72 8.00 -79.29
CA GLU A 315 -33.66 8.82 -80.07
C GLU A 315 -33.38 8.70 -81.57
N GLU A 316 -32.11 8.77 -81.98
CA GLU A 316 -31.68 8.60 -83.37
C GLU A 316 -32.00 7.20 -83.92
N ILE A 317 -31.75 6.15 -83.13
CA ILE A 317 -32.15 4.78 -83.46
C ILE A 317 -33.67 4.67 -83.63
N THR A 318 -34.44 5.29 -82.72
CA THR A 318 -35.91 5.26 -82.80
C THR A 318 -36.41 5.95 -84.07
N ALA A 319 -35.82 7.09 -84.44
CA ALA A 319 -36.12 7.78 -85.69
C ALA A 319 -35.76 6.92 -86.92
N SER A 320 -34.60 6.28 -86.90
CA SER A 320 -34.15 5.37 -87.97
C SER A 320 -35.09 4.17 -88.14
N VAL A 321 -35.55 3.58 -87.02
CA VAL A 321 -36.53 2.48 -87.04
C VAL A 321 -37.87 2.94 -87.62
N GLN A 322 -38.35 4.14 -87.27
CA GLN A 322 -39.56 4.72 -87.85
C GLN A 322 -39.42 4.96 -89.36
N GLU A 323 -38.26 5.44 -89.81
CA GLU A 323 -37.97 5.64 -91.22
C GLU A 323 -37.94 4.30 -91.99
N VAL A 324 -37.29 3.27 -91.44
CA VAL A 324 -37.30 1.92 -92.00
C VAL A 324 -38.71 1.34 -92.07
N ALA A 325 -39.52 1.50 -91.02
CA ALA A 325 -40.91 1.05 -91.01
C ALA A 325 -41.75 1.76 -92.09
N SER A 326 -41.57 3.07 -92.23
CA SER A 326 -42.22 3.86 -93.29
C SER A 326 -41.78 3.39 -94.69
N GLY A 327 -40.49 3.17 -94.89
CA GLY A 327 -39.92 2.65 -96.15
C GLY A 327 -40.43 1.25 -96.49
N ALA A 328 -40.56 0.36 -95.50
CA ALA A 328 -41.13 -0.97 -95.65
C ALA A 328 -42.62 -0.90 -96.04
N GLN A 329 -43.40 -0.03 -95.41
CA GLN A 329 -44.80 0.19 -95.75
C GLN A 329 -44.97 0.75 -97.18
N SER A 330 -44.13 1.72 -97.57
CA SER A 330 -44.12 2.26 -98.93
C SER A 330 -43.77 1.20 -99.97
N SER A 331 -42.76 0.35 -99.69
CA SER A 331 -42.39 -0.77 -100.57
C SER A 331 -43.49 -1.80 -100.70
N ALA A 332 -44.20 -2.13 -99.60
CA ALA A 332 -45.35 -3.03 -99.64
C ALA A 332 -46.47 -2.47 -100.53
N GLN A 333 -46.79 -1.18 -100.41
CA GLN A 333 -47.79 -0.52 -101.23
C GLN A 333 -47.42 -0.52 -102.72
N LYS A 334 -46.18 -0.19 -103.07
CA LYS A 334 -45.68 -0.26 -104.46
C LYS A 334 -45.72 -1.68 -105.01
N SER A 335 -45.44 -2.68 -104.18
CA SER A 335 -45.51 -4.09 -104.58
C SER A 335 -46.95 -4.51 -104.89
N THR A 336 -47.94 -4.03 -104.13
CA THR A 336 -49.37 -4.25 -104.41
C THR A 336 -49.82 -3.57 -105.70
N GLU A 337 -49.38 -2.34 -105.95
CA GLU A 337 -49.70 -1.59 -107.17
C GLU A 337 -49.11 -2.27 -108.42
N MET A 338 -47.85 -2.69 -108.32
CA MET A 338 -47.15 -3.45 -109.36
C MET A 338 -47.85 -4.78 -109.69
N ALA A 339 -48.37 -5.49 -108.68
CA ALA A 339 -49.15 -6.70 -108.92
C ALA A 339 -50.43 -6.43 -109.75
N GLY A 340 -51.06 -5.26 -109.56
CA GLY A 340 -52.20 -4.83 -110.39
C GLY A 340 -51.82 -4.49 -111.83
N GLU A 341 -50.68 -3.82 -112.04
CA GLU A 341 -50.17 -3.52 -113.38
C GLU A 341 -49.80 -4.80 -114.17
N VAL A 342 -49.19 -5.78 -113.50
CA VAL A 342 -48.84 -7.08 -114.10
C VAL A 342 -50.08 -7.83 -114.57
N GLU A 343 -51.17 -7.80 -113.80
CA GLU A 343 -52.43 -8.44 -114.21
C GLU A 343 -53.06 -7.74 -115.43
N THR A 344 -52.96 -6.42 -115.48
CA THR A 344 -53.43 -5.61 -116.63
C THR A 344 -52.62 -5.93 -117.89
N ALA A 345 -51.29 -6.03 -117.77
CA ALA A 345 -50.41 -6.40 -118.89
C ALA A 345 -50.70 -7.82 -119.40
N ARG A 346 -51.03 -8.76 -118.50
CA ARG A 346 -51.41 -10.13 -118.86
C ARG A 346 -52.68 -10.16 -119.71
N ALA A 347 -53.70 -9.39 -119.34
CA ALA A 347 -54.94 -9.28 -120.11
C ALA A 347 -54.71 -8.73 -121.54
N SER A 348 -53.88 -7.69 -121.69
CA SER A 348 -53.52 -7.17 -123.02
C SER A 348 -52.75 -8.18 -123.88
N GLY A 349 -51.91 -9.03 -123.28
CA GLY A 349 -51.19 -10.10 -123.99
C GLY A 349 -52.10 -11.18 -124.59
N GLU A 350 -53.19 -11.53 -123.90
CA GLU A 350 -54.19 -12.48 -124.40
C GLU A 350 -55.01 -11.91 -125.57
N GLU A 351 -55.24 -10.60 -125.58
CA GLU A 351 -55.93 -9.92 -126.68
C GLU A 351 -55.03 -9.82 -127.93
N GLY A 352 -53.73 -9.53 -127.75
CA GLY A 352 -52.75 -9.50 -128.82
C GLY A 352 -52.56 -10.85 -129.52
N THR A 353 -52.57 -11.96 -128.75
CA THR A 353 -52.46 -13.31 -129.33
C THR A 353 -53.68 -13.70 -130.18
N LYS A 354 -54.90 -13.26 -129.82
CA LYS A 354 -56.10 -13.43 -130.67
C LYS A 354 -56.01 -12.65 -131.98
N ALA A 355 -55.47 -11.44 -131.95
CA ALA A 355 -55.30 -10.62 -133.16
C ALA A 355 -54.34 -11.28 -134.17
N VAL A 356 -53.21 -11.81 -133.71
CA VAL A 356 -52.22 -12.51 -134.56
C VAL A 356 -52.82 -13.76 -135.20
N ALA A 357 -53.65 -14.53 -134.48
CA ALA A 357 -54.31 -15.72 -135.02
C ALA A 357 -55.30 -15.41 -136.16
N ASN A 358 -55.92 -14.23 -136.17
CA ASN A 358 -56.79 -13.78 -137.26
C ASN A 358 -55.99 -13.35 -138.50
N VAL A 359 -54.84 -12.71 -138.31
CA VAL A 359 -53.93 -12.33 -139.41
C VAL A 359 -53.41 -13.57 -140.15
N ALA A 360 -52.97 -14.60 -139.42
CA ALA A 360 -52.48 -15.85 -140.01
C ALA A 360 -53.53 -16.53 -140.93
N ARG A 361 -54.80 -16.49 -140.54
CA ARG A 361 -55.92 -17.05 -141.33
C ARG A 361 -56.16 -16.30 -142.64
N SER A 362 -55.99 -14.97 -142.63
CA SER A 362 -56.15 -14.15 -143.84
C SER A 362 -55.03 -14.37 -144.85
N VAL A 363 -53.79 -14.54 -144.38
CA VAL A 363 -52.62 -14.83 -145.25
C VAL A 363 -52.77 -16.17 -145.97
N ALA A 364 -53.28 -17.21 -145.31
CA ALA A 364 -53.49 -18.52 -145.92
C ALA A 364 -54.49 -18.48 -147.09
N LYS A 365 -55.59 -17.73 -146.94
CA LYS A 365 -56.62 -17.57 -147.99
C LYS A 365 -56.09 -16.82 -149.20
N MET A 366 -55.22 -15.84 -148.97
CA MET A 366 -54.59 -15.04 -150.02
C MET A 366 -53.64 -15.86 -150.90
N ALA A 367 -52.96 -16.87 -150.33
CA ALA A 367 -52.09 -17.78 -151.08
C ALA A 367 -52.87 -18.72 -152.03
N GLU A 368 -54.08 -19.13 -151.63
CA GLU A 368 -54.94 -20.01 -152.42
C GLU A 368 -55.50 -19.31 -153.68
N ASP A 369 -55.88 -18.04 -153.56
CA ASP A 369 -56.36 -17.21 -154.68
C ASP A 369 -55.27 -16.97 -155.75
N ALA A 370 -54.01 -16.80 -155.32
CA ALA A 370 -52.87 -16.62 -156.21
C ALA A 370 -52.56 -17.87 -157.05
N ALA A 371 -52.66 -19.06 -156.45
CA ALA A 371 -52.41 -20.33 -157.14
C ALA A 371 -53.46 -20.61 -158.24
N ARG A 372 -54.71 -20.25 -158.00
CA ARG A 372 -55.81 -20.40 -158.96
C ARG A 372 -55.61 -19.51 -160.20
N SER A 373 -55.19 -18.26 -160.01
CA SER A 373 -54.95 -17.32 -161.12
C SER A 373 -53.81 -17.77 -162.04
N ALA A 374 -52.76 -18.38 -161.48
CA ALA A 374 -51.64 -18.92 -162.27
C ALA A 374 -52.06 -20.08 -163.19
N GLY A 375 -53.06 -20.86 -162.81
CA GLY A 375 -53.59 -21.97 -163.60
C GLY A 375 -54.33 -21.53 -164.86
N GLU A 376 -55.10 -20.45 -164.79
CA GLU A 376 -55.87 -19.93 -165.93
C GLU A 376 -54.96 -19.33 -167.03
N VAL A 377 -53.88 -18.65 -166.62
CA VAL A 377 -52.89 -18.06 -167.54
C VAL A 377 -52.17 -19.15 -168.37
N LYS A 378 -51.85 -20.29 -167.74
CA LYS A 378 -51.20 -21.42 -168.42
C LYS A 378 -52.09 -22.01 -169.52
N ASN A 379 -53.39 -22.14 -169.24
CA ASN A 379 -54.36 -22.73 -170.16
C ASN A 379 -54.58 -21.86 -171.42
N LEU A 380 -54.50 -20.53 -171.28
CA LEU A 380 -54.55 -19.61 -172.41
C LEU A 380 -53.30 -19.71 -173.31
N GLY A 381 -52.13 -19.93 -172.71
CA GLY A 381 -50.86 -20.11 -173.42
C GLY A 381 -50.75 -21.40 -174.24
N ASP A 382 -51.50 -22.44 -173.88
CA ASP A 382 -51.54 -23.70 -174.63
C ASP A 382 -52.47 -23.60 -175.86
N ARG A 383 -53.62 -22.90 -175.74
CA ARG A 383 -54.53 -22.66 -176.89
C ARG A 383 -53.90 -21.79 -177.98
N ALA A 384 -53.02 -20.85 -177.62
CA ALA A 384 -52.31 -20.02 -178.59
C ALA A 384 -51.28 -20.81 -179.41
N ARG A 385 -50.67 -21.86 -178.82
CA ARG A 385 -49.68 -22.71 -179.48
C ARG A 385 -50.32 -23.68 -180.48
N GLU A 386 -51.53 -24.17 -180.21
CA GLU A 386 -52.28 -25.01 -181.15
C GLU A 386 -52.62 -24.27 -182.46
N ILE A 387 -52.96 -22.98 -182.38
CA ILE A 387 -53.25 -22.16 -183.58
C ILE A 387 -51.98 -22.00 -184.46
N GLN A 388 -50.81 -21.86 -183.86
CA GLN A 388 -49.55 -21.70 -184.59
C GLN A 388 -49.15 -22.94 -185.40
N ASN A 389 -49.39 -24.14 -184.86
CA ASN A 389 -49.03 -25.39 -185.53
C ASN A 389 -49.89 -25.66 -186.77
N PHE A 390 -51.16 -25.25 -186.78
CA PHE A 390 -52.02 -25.46 -187.95
C PHE A 390 -51.65 -24.54 -189.12
N VAL A 391 -51.21 -23.31 -188.85
CA VAL A 391 -50.76 -22.36 -189.89
C VAL A 391 -49.47 -22.85 -190.56
N ALA A 392 -48.54 -23.45 -189.81
CA ALA A 392 -47.32 -24.04 -190.37
C ALA A 392 -47.61 -25.21 -191.32
N GLN A 393 -48.66 -25.98 -191.08
CA GLN A 393 -49.01 -27.12 -191.93
C GLN A 393 -49.62 -26.69 -193.28
N ILE A 394 -50.30 -25.55 -193.33
CA ILE A 394 -50.82 -24.99 -194.59
C ILE A 394 -49.67 -24.44 -195.45
N GLY A 395 -48.62 -23.88 -194.82
CA GLY A 395 -47.42 -23.41 -195.54
C GLY A 395 -46.64 -24.53 -196.23
N GLY A 396 -46.56 -25.71 -195.59
CA GLY A 396 -45.76 -26.82 -196.12
C GLY A 396 -46.30 -27.49 -197.39
N ILE A 397 -47.62 -27.49 -197.62
CA ILE A 397 -48.19 -28.14 -198.82
C ILE A 397 -48.21 -27.19 -200.04
N ALA A 398 -48.19 -25.87 -199.81
CA ALA A 398 -48.01 -24.91 -200.90
C ALA A 398 -46.62 -25.07 -201.56
N ASP A 399 -45.57 -25.36 -200.80
CA ASP A 399 -44.20 -25.51 -201.33
C ASP A 399 -43.98 -26.79 -202.16
N GLN A 400 -44.75 -27.86 -201.92
CA GLN A 400 -44.68 -29.06 -202.76
C GLN A 400 -45.52 -28.97 -204.05
N THR A 401 -46.21 -27.85 -204.26
CA THR A 401 -46.72 -27.47 -205.59
C THR A 401 -45.62 -26.78 -206.42
N ASN A 402 -44.58 -26.23 -205.76
CA ASN A 402 -43.58 -25.38 -206.41
C ASN A 402 -42.34 -26.14 -206.92
N LEU A 403 -42.04 -27.35 -206.43
CA LEU A 403 -40.70 -27.93 -206.59
C LEU A 403 -40.51 -29.16 -207.49
N LEU A 404 -41.51 -29.61 -208.27
CA LEU A 404 -41.23 -30.61 -209.34
C LEU A 404 -41.78 -30.26 -210.72
N ALA A 405 -42.17 -29.01 -210.93
CA ALA A 405 -42.31 -28.43 -212.27
C ALA A 405 -40.96 -27.96 -212.88
N LEU A 406 -39.81 -28.18 -212.23
CA LEU A 406 -38.54 -27.55 -212.64
C LEU A 406 -37.31 -28.48 -212.72
N ASN A 407 -37.45 -29.81 -212.69
CA ASN A 407 -36.44 -30.73 -213.25
C ASN A 407 -37.05 -32.12 -213.54
N ALA A 408 -37.39 -32.34 -214.82
CA ALA A 408 -37.90 -33.53 -215.53
C ALA A 408 -39.42 -33.80 -215.51
#